data_AF-A0A957KB77-F1
#
_entry.id   AF-A0A957KB77-F1
#
_cell.length_a   1.000
_cell.length_b   1.000
_cell.length_c   1.000
_cell.angle_alpha   90.00
_cell.angle_beta   90.00
_cell.angle_gamma   90.00
#
_symmetry.space_group_name_H-M   'P 1'
#
loop_
_entity.id
_entity.type
_entity.pdbx_description
1 polymer ?
#
loop_
_entity_poly.entity_id
_entity_poly.type
_entity_poly.pdbx_seq_one_letter_code
_entity_poly.pdbx_strand_id
1 'polypeptide(L)'
;MPKTKRTRNWSVPFAFGALLLSWLLWQFSQFWRRLLRQPRLFHPELLPEPSLELIDQAERIARANVEISIEDRLLPDGSHKLVLNAGRRNFREPWARDFGFASFGLVTMAETRAARETLELFLGFQTPAGQFPVKIHSTSILERYLHSLFDREQPIHTPLRP
;
A
#
# COMPACT_ATOMS: atom_id res chain seq x y z
N MET A 1 -18.03 -24.15 67.97
CA MET A 1 -17.42 -23.34 66.88
C MET A 1 -18.39 -23.26 65.71
N PRO A 2 -18.94 -22.09 65.37
CA PRO A 2 -19.87 -21.97 64.23
C PRO A 2 -19.08 -21.85 62.92
N LYS A 3 -19.45 -22.66 61.92
CA LYS A 3 -18.91 -22.58 60.55
C LYS A 3 -19.59 -21.44 59.80
N THR A 4 -18.84 -20.40 59.46
CA THR A 4 -19.31 -19.31 58.61
C THR A 4 -19.46 -19.79 57.16
N LYS A 5 -20.69 -19.81 56.65
CA LYS A 5 -20.98 -20.08 55.24
C LYS A 5 -20.50 -18.90 54.40
N ARG A 6 -19.44 -19.11 53.61
CA ARG A 6 -18.91 -18.13 52.65
C ARG A 6 -19.84 -18.08 51.43
N THR A 7 -20.70 -17.07 51.37
CA THR A 7 -21.54 -16.82 50.18
C THR A 7 -20.67 -16.34 49.04
N ARG A 8 -20.54 -17.16 48.00
CA ARG A 8 -19.78 -16.84 46.78
C ARG A 8 -20.56 -15.75 46.03
N ASN A 9 -20.04 -14.53 46.03
CA ASN A 9 -20.67 -13.38 45.35
C ASN A 9 -20.44 -13.52 43.84
N TRP A 10 -21.40 -14.13 43.15
CA TRP A 10 -21.36 -14.33 41.70
C TRP A 10 -21.67 -13.05 40.90
N SER A 11 -21.99 -11.93 41.54
CA SER A 11 -22.39 -10.67 40.87
C SER A 11 -21.28 -10.01 40.04
N VAL A 12 -20.01 -10.18 40.43
CA VAL A 12 -18.86 -9.54 39.76
C VAL A 12 -18.60 -10.09 38.34
N PRO A 13 -18.54 -11.41 38.09
CA PRO A 13 -18.31 -11.93 36.73
C PRO A 13 -19.46 -11.62 35.75
N PHE A 14 -20.70 -11.52 36.23
CA PHE A 14 -21.84 -11.15 35.39
C PHE A 14 -21.79 -9.70 34.91
N ALA A 15 -21.40 -8.77 35.80
CA ALA A 15 -21.25 -7.36 35.43
C ALA A 15 -20.14 -7.16 34.37
N PHE A 16 -19.03 -7.89 34.49
CA PHE A 16 -17.95 -7.83 33.51
C PHE A 16 -18.35 -8.41 32.15
N GLY A 17 -19.07 -9.53 32.15
CA GLY A 17 -19.60 -10.14 30.92
C GLY A 17 -20.59 -9.21 30.19
N ALA A 18 -21.46 -8.52 30.92
CA ALA A 18 -22.39 -7.56 30.34
C ALA A 18 -21.67 -6.37 29.70
N LEU A 19 -20.67 -5.80 30.37
CA LEU A 19 -19.87 -4.69 29.84
C LEU A 19 -19.11 -5.07 28.57
N LEU A 20 -18.50 -6.27 28.55
CA LEU A 20 -17.78 -6.77 27.37
C LEU A 20 -18.74 -6.96 26.17
N LEU A 21 -19.91 -7.55 26.40
CA LEU A 21 -20.92 -7.74 25.37
C LEU A 21 -21.42 -6.39 24.81
N SER A 22 -21.72 -5.43 25.68
CA SER A 22 -22.11 -4.08 25.26
C SER A 22 -21.03 -3.38 24.44
N TRP A 23 -19.76 -3.53 24.83
CA TRP A 23 -18.63 -2.97 24.07
C TRP A 23 -18.48 -3.60 22.69
N LEU A 24 -18.60 -4.93 22.59
CA LEU A 24 -18.54 -5.65 21.30
C LEU A 24 -19.70 -5.26 20.37
N LEU A 25 -20.91 -5.17 20.90
CA LEU A 25 -22.09 -4.73 20.13
C LEU A 25 -21.92 -3.29 19.63
N TRP A 26 -21.35 -2.41 20.45
CA TRP A 26 -21.04 -1.04 20.04
C TRP A 26 -20.01 -1.01 18.91
N GLN A 27 -18.90 -1.76 19.03
CA GLN A 27 -17.88 -1.87 17.96
C GLN A 27 -18.47 -2.38 16.66
N PHE A 28 -19.27 -3.45 16.72
CA PHE A 28 -19.96 -4.02 15.55
C PHE A 28 -20.90 -2.98 14.91
N SER A 29 -21.68 -2.26 15.71
CA SER A 29 -22.55 -1.19 15.22
C SER A 29 -21.76 -0.07 14.53
N GLN A 30 -20.62 0.36 15.10
CA GLN A 30 -19.77 1.37 14.49
C GLN A 30 -19.15 0.89 13.16
N PHE A 31 -18.73 -0.38 13.09
CA PHE A 31 -18.23 -1.00 11.87
C PHE A 31 -19.29 -0.94 10.75
N TRP A 32 -20.51 -1.41 11.01
CA TRP A 32 -21.59 -1.37 10.03
C TRP A 32 -21.99 0.05 9.65
N ARG A 33 -22.03 0.99 10.62
CA ARG A 33 -22.26 2.41 10.31
C ARG A 33 -21.20 2.98 9.39
N ARG A 34 -19.93 2.62 9.54
CA ARG A 34 -18.85 3.05 8.63
C ARG A 34 -19.04 2.42 7.25
N LEU A 35 -19.27 1.12 7.18
CA LEU A 35 -19.46 0.39 5.92
C LEU A 35 -20.66 0.93 5.12
N LEU A 36 -21.77 1.22 5.79
CA LEU A 36 -22.99 1.76 5.17
C LEU A 36 -22.89 3.26 4.84
N ARG A 37 -21.98 3.99 5.48
CA ARG A 37 -21.67 5.40 5.15
C ARG A 37 -20.59 5.55 4.09
N GLN A 38 -19.85 4.50 3.76
CA GLN A 38 -18.93 4.57 2.64
C GLN A 38 -19.75 4.86 1.38
N PRO A 39 -19.39 5.90 0.60
CA PRO A 39 -20.07 6.15 -0.65
C PRO A 39 -19.96 4.89 -1.50
N ARG A 40 -21.08 4.44 -2.09
CA ARG A 40 -21.01 3.45 -3.16
C ARG A 40 -20.09 4.07 -4.22
N LEU A 41 -19.00 3.40 -4.58
CA LEU A 41 -18.08 3.80 -5.66
C LEU A 41 -18.76 3.64 -7.03
N PHE A 42 -19.96 4.17 -7.15
CA PHE A 42 -20.77 4.26 -8.35
C PHE A 42 -21.20 5.71 -8.45
N HIS A 43 -20.45 6.48 -9.24
CA HIS A 43 -20.90 7.76 -9.76
C HIS A 43 -21.36 7.54 -11.21
N PRO A 44 -22.60 7.09 -11.45
CA PRO A 44 -23.10 6.89 -12.81
C PRO A 44 -23.32 8.20 -13.59
N GLU A 45 -23.18 9.37 -12.95
CA GLU A 45 -23.60 10.67 -13.50
C GLU A 45 -22.48 11.66 -13.85
N LEU A 46 -21.21 11.30 -13.75
CA LEU A 46 -20.13 12.27 -13.97
C LEU A 46 -19.11 11.68 -14.94
N LEU A 47 -19.38 11.85 -16.23
CA LEU A 47 -18.55 12.56 -17.22
C LEU A 47 -19.25 12.42 -18.59
N PRO A 48 -19.46 13.50 -19.36
CA PRO A 48 -19.80 13.33 -20.78
C PRO A 48 -18.75 12.45 -21.46
N GLU A 49 -19.14 11.70 -22.50
CA GLU A 49 -18.18 10.95 -23.32
C GLU A 49 -16.99 11.87 -23.66
N PRO A 50 -15.78 11.57 -23.17
CA PRO A 50 -14.66 12.47 -23.35
C PRO A 50 -14.35 12.60 -24.84
N SER A 51 -14.00 13.81 -25.28
CA SER A 51 -13.53 13.98 -26.66
C SER A 51 -12.27 13.13 -26.88
N LEU A 52 -12.06 12.68 -28.12
CA LEU A 52 -10.83 11.94 -28.48
C LEU A 52 -9.57 12.72 -28.08
N GLU A 53 -9.57 14.04 -28.24
CA GLU A 53 -8.48 14.91 -27.83
C GLU A 53 -8.20 14.86 -26.31
N LEU A 54 -9.26 14.81 -25.49
CA LEU A 54 -9.13 14.69 -24.04
C LEU A 54 -8.58 13.30 -23.65
N ILE A 55 -9.02 12.25 -24.33
CA ILE A 55 -8.50 10.89 -24.14
C ILE A 55 -7.00 10.85 -24.47
N ASP A 56 -6.59 11.38 -25.62
CA ASP A 56 -5.20 11.43 -26.05
C ASP A 56 -4.32 12.26 -25.09
N GLN A 57 -4.86 13.37 -24.57
CA GLN A 57 -4.16 14.18 -23.58
C GLN A 57 -4.00 13.42 -22.25
N ALA A 58 -5.05 12.76 -21.79
CA ALA A 58 -5.02 11.96 -20.57
C ALA A 58 -4.04 10.78 -20.70
N GLU A 59 -4.02 10.08 -21.84
CA GLU A 59 -3.06 9.01 -22.10
C GLU A 59 -1.62 9.53 -22.07
N ARG A 60 -1.33 10.66 -22.74
CA ARG A 60 0.01 11.25 -22.73
C ARG A 60 0.48 11.60 -21.32
N ILE A 61 -0.40 12.18 -20.49
CA ILE A 61 -0.07 12.52 -19.10
C ILE A 61 0.15 11.24 -18.28
N ALA A 62 -0.72 10.24 -18.43
CA ALA A 62 -0.60 8.98 -17.71
C ALA A 62 0.70 8.24 -18.08
N ARG A 63 1.02 8.17 -19.37
CA ARG A 63 2.26 7.62 -19.90
C ARG A 63 3.48 8.33 -19.32
N ALA A 64 3.51 9.66 -19.40
CA ALA A 64 4.62 10.45 -18.86
C ALA A 64 4.80 10.22 -17.36
N ASN A 65 3.70 10.12 -16.59
CA ASN A 65 3.75 9.84 -15.14
C ASN A 65 4.32 8.45 -14.81
N VAL A 66 4.05 7.45 -15.65
CA VAL A 66 4.64 6.11 -15.50
C VAL A 66 6.12 6.14 -15.87
N GLU A 67 6.47 6.74 -17.02
CA GLU A 67 7.85 6.81 -17.51
C GLU A 67 8.79 7.50 -16.51
N ILE A 68 8.38 8.63 -15.92
CA ILE A 68 9.21 9.32 -14.91
C ILE A 68 9.38 8.53 -13.61
N SER A 69 8.59 7.48 -13.39
CA SER A 69 8.66 6.62 -12.21
C SER A 69 9.51 5.37 -12.44
N ILE A 70 9.94 5.13 -13.69
CA ILE A 70 10.90 4.08 -14.04
C ILE A 70 12.31 4.62 -13.82
N GLU A 71 13.08 3.95 -12.96
CA GLU A 71 14.42 4.41 -12.61
C GLU A 71 15.42 3.25 -12.56
N ASP A 72 16.66 3.55 -12.92
CA ASP A 72 17.78 2.65 -12.69
C ASP A 72 18.16 2.66 -11.21
N ARG A 73 18.14 1.49 -10.56
CA ARG A 73 18.32 1.33 -9.12
C ARG A 73 19.38 0.30 -8.78
N LEU A 74 20.24 0.69 -7.84
CA LEU A 74 21.30 -0.15 -7.27
C LEU A 74 20.72 -1.25 -6.38
N LEU A 75 21.24 -2.46 -6.52
CA LEU A 75 20.94 -3.62 -5.69
C LEU A 75 22.08 -3.92 -4.69
N PRO A 76 21.83 -4.74 -3.65
CA PRO A 76 22.83 -5.04 -2.62
C PRO A 76 24.10 -5.74 -3.15
N ASP A 77 24.01 -6.43 -4.28
CA ASP A 77 25.13 -7.11 -4.95
C ASP A 77 25.94 -6.18 -5.88
N GLY A 78 25.59 -4.88 -5.93
CA GLY A 78 26.22 -3.90 -6.81
C GLY A 78 25.64 -3.86 -8.22
N SER A 79 24.71 -4.76 -8.56
CA SER A 79 24.03 -4.73 -9.85
C SER A 79 22.98 -3.62 -9.92
N HIS A 80 22.52 -3.35 -11.13
CA HIS A 80 21.57 -2.30 -11.44
C HIS A 80 20.36 -2.88 -12.15
N LYS A 81 19.16 -2.42 -11.78
CA LYS A 81 17.90 -2.80 -12.43
C LYS A 81 17.05 -1.58 -12.71
N LEU A 82 16.41 -1.59 -13.87
CA LEU A 82 15.39 -0.62 -14.26
C LEU A 82 14.06 -1.02 -13.61
N VAL A 83 13.60 -0.24 -12.64
CA VAL A 83 12.45 -0.61 -11.81
C VAL A 83 11.39 0.47 -11.79
N LEU A 84 10.12 0.05 -11.71
CA LEU A 84 9.00 0.95 -11.49
C LEU A 84 8.87 1.27 -10.00
N ASN A 85 8.98 2.55 -9.67
CA ASN A 85 8.69 3.06 -8.34
C ASN A 85 7.22 3.50 -8.23
N ALA A 86 6.68 3.50 -7.02
CA ALA A 86 5.32 3.99 -6.75
C ALA A 86 5.16 5.51 -6.98
N GLY A 87 6.26 6.25 -6.99
CA GLY A 87 6.32 7.62 -7.48
C GLY A 87 7.70 8.24 -7.32
N ARG A 88 7.96 9.38 -7.97
CA ARG A 88 9.30 9.97 -8.04
C ARG A 88 9.81 10.63 -6.75
N ARG A 89 8.91 11.12 -5.89
CA ARG A 89 9.27 11.98 -4.75
C ARG A 89 9.31 11.23 -3.42
N ASN A 90 8.14 11.03 -2.80
CA ASN A 90 8.00 10.45 -1.46
C ASN A 90 7.89 8.91 -1.46
N PHE A 91 7.70 8.31 -2.64
CA PHE A 91 7.48 6.88 -2.83
C PHE A 91 8.42 6.32 -3.89
N ARG A 92 9.69 6.75 -3.85
CA ARG A 92 10.75 6.41 -4.82
C ARG A 92 11.32 5.02 -4.57
N GLU A 93 10.40 4.06 -4.45
CA GLU A 93 10.61 2.66 -4.11
C GLU A 93 9.55 1.79 -4.82
N PRO A 94 9.89 0.55 -5.23
CA PRO A 94 8.92 -0.38 -5.81
C PRO A 94 7.91 -0.90 -4.78
N TRP A 95 6.63 -0.93 -5.17
CA TRP A 95 5.52 -1.49 -4.38
C TRP A 95 4.84 -2.62 -5.15
N ALA A 96 4.69 -3.80 -4.54
CA ALA A 96 4.26 -5.01 -5.27
C ALA A 96 2.85 -4.87 -5.87
N ARG A 97 1.93 -4.29 -5.11
CA ARG A 97 0.55 -4.05 -5.56
C ARG A 97 0.52 -3.05 -6.72
N ASP A 98 1.25 -1.95 -6.58
CA ASP A 98 1.25 -0.85 -7.55
C ASP A 98 1.89 -1.31 -8.87
N PHE A 99 2.98 -2.09 -8.78
CA PHE A 99 3.57 -2.79 -9.93
C PHE A 99 2.59 -3.78 -10.58
N GLY A 100 1.84 -4.55 -9.79
CA GLY A 100 0.83 -5.48 -10.32
C GLY A 100 -0.16 -4.79 -11.26
N PHE A 101 -0.69 -3.62 -10.88
CA PHE A 101 -1.57 -2.83 -11.74
C PHE A 101 -0.83 -2.20 -12.94
N ALA A 102 0.33 -1.60 -12.70
CA ALA A 102 1.07 -0.89 -13.75
C ALA A 102 1.72 -1.81 -14.80
N SER A 103 1.97 -3.08 -14.46
CA SER A 103 2.65 -4.05 -15.34
C SER A 103 2.00 -4.21 -16.71
N PHE A 104 0.66 -4.20 -16.79
CA PHE A 104 -0.08 -4.24 -18.05
C PHE A 104 0.20 -2.99 -18.89
N GLY A 105 0.13 -1.82 -18.27
CA GLY A 105 0.45 -0.54 -18.91
C GLY A 105 1.89 -0.51 -19.42
N LEU A 106 2.85 -0.97 -18.63
CA LEU A 106 4.26 -1.06 -19.04
C LEU A 106 4.43 -1.91 -20.30
N VAL A 107 3.78 -3.08 -20.38
CA VAL A 107 3.85 -3.94 -21.57
C VAL A 107 3.22 -3.25 -22.78
N THR A 108 2.04 -2.62 -22.61
CA THR A 108 1.38 -1.85 -23.68
C THR A 108 2.21 -0.65 -24.14
N MET A 109 2.95 -0.02 -23.23
CA MET A 109 3.86 1.08 -23.51
C MET A 109 5.21 0.64 -24.11
N ALA A 110 5.42 -0.66 -24.32
CA ALA A 110 6.69 -1.28 -24.74
C ALA A 110 7.84 -1.17 -23.71
N GLU A 111 7.54 -0.80 -22.46
CA GLU A 111 8.45 -0.78 -21.31
C GLU A 111 8.67 -2.19 -20.71
N THR A 112 8.87 -3.16 -21.60
CA THR A 112 9.00 -4.59 -21.25
C THR A 112 10.21 -4.89 -20.38
N ARG A 113 11.30 -4.15 -20.55
CA ARG A 113 12.51 -4.27 -19.72
C ARG A 113 12.22 -3.87 -18.27
N ALA A 114 11.59 -2.71 -18.06
CA ALA A 114 11.22 -2.25 -16.73
C ALA A 114 10.23 -3.22 -16.06
N ALA A 115 9.25 -3.73 -16.81
CA ALA A 115 8.31 -4.73 -16.31
C ALA A 115 9.02 -6.02 -15.86
N ARG A 116 9.91 -6.56 -16.70
CA ARG A 116 10.68 -7.76 -16.39
C ARG A 116 11.60 -7.56 -15.18
N GLU A 117 12.42 -6.51 -15.18
CA GLU A 117 13.41 -6.26 -14.14
C GLU A 117 12.76 -5.93 -12.79
N THR A 118 11.60 -5.24 -12.78
CA THR A 118 10.79 -5.05 -11.58
C THR A 118 10.23 -6.36 -11.04
N LEU A 119 9.73 -7.25 -11.91
CA LEU A 119 9.25 -8.58 -11.48
C LEU A 119 10.38 -9.43 -10.91
N GLU A 120 11.53 -9.48 -11.60
CA GLU A 120 12.71 -10.20 -11.12
C GLU A 120 13.18 -9.66 -9.76
N LEU A 121 13.08 -8.35 -9.53
CA LEU A 121 13.40 -7.75 -8.24
C LEU A 121 12.49 -8.32 -7.13
N PHE A 122 11.17 -8.36 -7.33
CA PHE A 122 10.24 -8.93 -6.36
C PHE A 122 10.45 -10.43 -6.14
N LEU A 123 10.75 -11.18 -7.20
CA LEU A 123 11.09 -12.60 -7.11
C LEU A 123 12.38 -12.82 -6.30
N GLY A 124 13.38 -11.95 -6.48
CA GLY A 124 14.64 -12.01 -5.73
C GLY A 124 14.49 -11.81 -4.21
N PHE A 125 13.42 -11.15 -3.78
CA PHE A 125 13.09 -10.93 -2.37
C PHE A 125 11.87 -11.73 -1.89
N GLN A 126 11.40 -12.70 -2.68
CA GLN A 126 10.28 -13.56 -2.30
C GLN A 126 10.68 -14.42 -1.10
N THR A 127 9.80 -14.49 -0.10
CA THR A 127 10.01 -15.35 1.07
C THR A 127 9.98 -16.84 0.65
N PRO A 128 10.55 -17.76 1.45
CA PRO A 128 10.46 -19.20 1.19
C PRO A 128 9.02 -19.74 1.10
N ALA A 129 8.05 -19.03 1.68
CA ALA A 129 6.62 -19.36 1.59
C ALA A 129 5.95 -18.85 0.30
N GLY A 130 6.70 -18.21 -0.61
CA GLY A 130 6.19 -17.66 -1.87
C GLY A 130 5.58 -16.26 -1.76
N GLN A 131 5.63 -15.62 -0.59
CA GLN A 131 5.09 -14.28 -0.41
C GLN A 131 6.08 -13.21 -0.92
N PHE A 132 5.61 -12.28 -1.76
CA PHE A 132 6.36 -11.09 -2.14
C PHE A 132 6.42 -10.05 -1.01
N PRO A 133 7.51 -9.27 -0.92
CA PRO A 133 7.55 -8.12 -0.03
C PRO A 133 6.51 -7.09 -0.48
N VAL A 134 5.87 -6.41 0.48
CA VAL A 134 4.87 -5.38 0.18
C VAL A 134 5.48 -4.23 -0.64
N LYS A 135 6.71 -3.86 -0.29
CA LYS A 135 7.53 -2.84 -0.92
C LYS A 135 9.00 -3.18 -0.74
N ILE A 136 9.86 -2.57 -1.54
CA ILE A 136 11.31 -2.73 -1.45
C ILE A 136 11.91 -1.34 -1.29
N HIS A 137 12.43 -1.03 -0.11
CA HIS A 137 12.83 0.31 0.28
C HIS A 137 14.35 0.52 0.23
N SER A 138 14.77 1.76 -0.04
CA SER A 138 16.17 2.20 0.09
C SER A 138 16.39 3.23 1.20
N THR A 139 15.33 3.60 1.93
CA THR A 139 15.36 4.67 2.94
C THR A 139 14.60 4.26 4.19
N SER A 140 15.09 4.72 5.34
CA SER A 140 14.38 4.59 6.61
C SER A 140 13.14 5.51 6.65
N ILE A 141 12.21 5.21 7.56
CA ILE A 141 11.02 6.07 7.78
C ILE A 141 11.42 7.49 8.17
N LEU A 142 12.48 7.64 8.98
CA LEU A 142 12.98 8.94 9.41
C LEU A 142 13.54 9.74 8.23
N GLU A 143 14.36 9.12 7.39
CA GLU A 143 14.91 9.77 6.19
C GLU A 143 13.78 10.19 5.25
N ARG A 144 12.79 9.31 5.02
CA ARG A 144 11.61 9.64 4.22
C ARG A 144 10.87 10.86 4.75
N TYR A 145 10.69 10.95 6.07
CA TYR A 145 10.06 12.11 6.71
C TYR A 145 10.87 13.38 6.47
N LEU A 146 12.20 13.34 6.63
CA LEU A 146 13.07 14.49 6.39
C LEU A 146 13.03 14.92 4.91
N HIS A 147 13.06 13.99 3.96
CA HIS A 147 12.92 14.31 2.53
C HIS A 147 11.58 14.99 2.24
N SER A 148 10.49 14.50 2.83
CA SER A 148 9.17 15.11 2.70
C SER A 148 9.09 16.50 3.34
N LEU A 149 9.75 16.73 4.48
CA LEU A 149 9.73 18.02 5.18
C LEU A 149 10.51 19.11 4.42
N PHE A 150 11.62 18.73 3.78
CA PHE A 150 12.48 19.66 3.03
C PHE A 150 12.15 19.70 1.53
N ASP A 151 11.01 19.13 1.11
CA ASP A 151 10.57 19.12 -0.28
C ASP A 151 11.58 18.47 -1.26
N ARG A 152 12.43 17.54 -0.77
CA ARG A 152 13.50 16.90 -1.55
C ARG A 152 13.08 15.54 -2.13
N GLU A 153 13.62 15.20 -3.30
CA GLU A 153 13.52 13.82 -3.81
C GLU A 153 14.31 12.84 -2.94
N GLN A 154 13.84 11.60 -2.86
CA GLN A 154 14.58 10.51 -2.20
C GLN A 154 15.82 10.11 -3.03
N PRO A 155 16.92 9.69 -2.38
CA PRO A 155 18.12 9.27 -3.06
C PRO A 155 17.94 7.91 -3.77
N ILE A 156 18.58 7.77 -4.92
CA ILE A 156 18.61 6.53 -5.72
C ILE A 156 19.88 5.70 -5.53
N HIS A 157 20.90 6.28 -4.88
CA HIS A 157 22.21 5.64 -4.71
C HIS A 157 22.26 4.66 -3.54
N THR A 158 21.27 4.67 -2.65
CA THR A 158 21.17 3.67 -1.59
C THR A 158 20.60 2.37 -2.18
N PRO A 159 21.25 1.21 -1.96
CA PRO A 159 20.76 -0.06 -2.48
C PRO A 159 19.34 -0.38 -2.01
N LEU A 160 18.55 -0.95 -2.91
CA LEU A 160 17.20 -1.47 -2.60
C LEU A 160 17.28 -2.67 -1.65
N ARG A 161 16.41 -2.69 -0.63
CA ARG A 161 16.32 -3.74 0.40
C ARG A 161 14.85 -4.08 0.69
N PRO A 162 14.52 -5.32 1.05
CA PRO A 162 13.15 -5.70 1.41
C PRO A 162 12.68 -5.00 2.69
#